data_AF-A0A412HXJ1-F1
#
_entry.id   AF-A0A412HXJ1-F1
#
_cell.length_a   1.000
_cell.length_b   1.000
_cell.length_c   1.000
_cell.angle_alpha   90.00
_cell.angle_beta   90.00
_cell.angle_gamma   90.00
#
_symmetry.space_group_name_H-M   'P 1'
#
loop_
_entity.id
_entity.type
_entity.pdbx_description
1 polymer ?
#
loop_
_entity_poly.entity_id
_entity_poly.type
_entity_poly.pdbx_seq_one_letter_code
_entity_poly.pdbx_strand_id
1 'polypeptide(L)'
;MENIPVTAYSGFSNVRGEITLRKVIENITTGIHAKSVSKIRLLVGQGKMEEANNVKKQLPFYTVTAGYREKRQAYSVIRYTHITLLDIDDQPEEKLEELRGKINGDPDTLASFLTPKGHGFKVFVFLKTDYATRLRATLAAEEKVGFSTLEKHHLAMYN
;
A
#
# COMPACT_ATOMS: atom_id res chain seq x y z
N MET A 1 -10.22 2.98 12.47
CA MET A 1 -9.47 2.88 11.20
C MET A 1 -9.58 4.11 10.29
N GLU A 2 -10.65 4.92 10.40
CA GLU A 2 -10.96 5.97 9.42
C GLU A 2 -9.94 7.11 9.33
N ASN A 3 -9.13 7.30 10.38
CA ASN A 3 -8.16 8.40 10.49
C ASN A 3 -6.70 7.95 10.40
N ILE A 4 -6.41 6.74 9.89
CA ILE A 4 -5.01 6.30 9.76
C ILE A 4 -4.31 7.19 8.73
N PRO A 5 -3.23 7.88 9.13
CA PRO A 5 -2.47 8.75 8.24
C PRO A 5 -1.65 7.95 7.23
N VAL A 6 -1.65 8.40 5.97
CA VAL A 6 -0.93 7.81 4.85
C VAL A 6 -0.13 8.90 4.16
N THR A 7 1.19 8.72 4.11
CA THR A 7 2.08 9.66 3.43
C THR A 7 1.93 9.52 1.92
N ALA A 8 1.71 10.65 1.25
CA ALA A 8 1.62 10.77 -0.19
C ALA A 8 2.90 11.39 -0.75
N TYR A 9 3.29 10.98 -1.97
CA TYR A 9 4.53 11.42 -2.60
C TYR A 9 4.32 12.02 -3.99
N SER A 10 5.24 12.89 -4.39
CA SER A 10 5.56 13.11 -5.81
C SER A 10 6.71 12.24 -6.27
N GLY A 11 6.52 11.58 -7.41
CA GLY A 11 7.42 10.52 -7.82
C GLY A 11 7.48 9.43 -6.74
N PHE A 12 8.62 8.76 -6.63
CA PHE A 12 8.76 7.61 -5.74
C PHE A 12 9.19 7.93 -4.31
N SER A 13 9.61 9.17 -4.00
CA SER A 13 10.31 9.46 -2.73
C SER A 13 9.98 10.79 -2.06
N ASN A 14 9.70 11.88 -2.79
CA ASN A 14 9.54 13.20 -2.16
C ASN A 14 8.14 13.34 -1.55
N VAL A 15 8.05 13.53 -0.23
CA VAL A 15 6.79 13.68 0.49
C VAL A 15 6.06 14.93 0.01
N ARG A 16 4.77 14.80 -0.30
CA ARG A 16 3.88 15.91 -0.68
C ARG A 16 2.87 16.27 0.40
N GLY A 17 2.69 15.40 1.38
CA GLY A 17 1.74 15.59 2.47
C GLY A 17 1.19 14.26 2.95
N GLU A 18 0.09 14.35 3.67
CA GLU A 18 -0.58 13.23 4.31
C GLU A 18 -2.07 13.28 3.98
N ILE A 19 -2.63 12.12 3.66
CA ILE A 19 -4.08 11.91 3.55
C ILE A 19 -4.47 10.73 4.45
N THR A 20 -5.76 10.49 4.64
CA THR A 20 -6.19 9.32 5.41
C THR A 20 -6.25 8.07 4.54
N LEU A 21 -6.09 6.90 5.15
CA LEU A 21 -6.33 5.60 4.50
C LEU A 21 -7.74 5.55 3.88
N ARG A 22 -8.73 6.08 4.59
CA ARG A 22 -10.09 6.24 4.08
C ARG A 22 -10.09 7.00 2.75
N LYS A 23 -9.41 8.13 2.67
CA LYS A 23 -9.35 8.93 1.43
C LYS A 23 -8.61 8.20 0.31
N VAL A 24 -7.56 7.43 0.62
CA VAL A 24 -6.89 6.56 -0.36
C VAL A 24 -7.89 5.57 -0.96
N ILE A 25 -8.64 4.85 -0.11
CA ILE A 25 -9.62 3.87 -0.55
C ILE A 25 -10.75 4.54 -1.35
N GLU A 26 -11.24 5.69 -0.89
CA GLU A 26 -12.25 6.49 -1.60
C GLU A 26 -11.76 6.89 -3.00
N ASN A 27 -10.54 7.41 -3.13
CA ASN A 27 -9.98 7.82 -4.42
C ASN A 27 -9.86 6.64 -5.41
N ILE A 28 -9.53 5.45 -4.90
CA ILE A 28 -9.43 4.23 -5.70
C ILE A 28 -10.81 3.74 -6.12
N THR A 29 -11.76 3.66 -5.18
CA THR A 29 -13.11 3.13 -5.41
C THR A 29 -13.96 4.04 -6.28
N THR A 30 -13.82 5.36 -6.14
CA THR A 30 -14.50 6.35 -7.00
C THR A 30 -13.83 6.52 -8.36
N GLY A 31 -12.66 5.90 -8.58
CA GLY A 31 -12.01 5.91 -9.88
C GLY A 31 -11.45 7.26 -10.29
N ILE A 32 -10.97 8.09 -9.35
CA ILE A 32 -10.37 9.42 -9.64
C ILE A 32 -9.29 9.33 -10.74
N HIS A 33 -8.54 8.23 -10.78
CA HIS A 33 -7.48 7.99 -11.76
C HIS A 33 -7.85 6.96 -12.85
N ALA A 34 -9.14 6.63 -13.03
CA ALA A 34 -9.58 5.61 -13.97
C ALA A 34 -9.09 5.87 -15.41
N LYS A 35 -9.11 7.12 -15.88
CA LYS A 35 -8.59 7.49 -17.21
C LYS A 35 -7.11 7.11 -17.40
N SER A 36 -6.27 7.41 -16.41
CA SER A 36 -4.84 7.08 -16.44
C SER A 36 -4.63 5.56 -16.38
N VAL A 37 -5.41 4.85 -15.56
CA VAL A 37 -5.36 3.39 -15.47
C VAL A 37 -5.76 2.72 -16.79
N SER A 38 -6.85 3.17 -17.42
CA SER A 38 -7.28 2.67 -18.74
C SER A 38 -6.20 2.91 -19.80
N LYS A 39 -5.55 4.09 -19.79
CA LYS A 39 -4.43 4.38 -20.69
C LYS A 39 -3.24 3.44 -20.45
N ILE A 40 -2.91 3.15 -19.20
CA ILE A 40 -1.83 2.19 -18.86
C ILE A 40 -2.14 0.82 -19.45
N ARG A 41 -3.36 0.30 -19.25
CA ARG A 41 -3.77 -1.01 -19.77
C ARG A 41 -3.74 -1.07 -21.29
N LEU A 42 -4.21 -0.03 -21.97
CA LEU A 42 -4.13 0.09 -23.43
C LEU A 42 -2.68 0.00 -23.93
N LEU A 43 -1.76 0.77 -23.32
CA LEU A 43 -0.35 0.78 -23.70
C LEU A 43 0.33 -0.58 -23.44
N VAL A 44 0.00 -1.23 -22.32
CA VAL A 44 0.47 -2.60 -22.03
C VAL A 44 -0.01 -3.58 -23.09
N GLY A 45 -1.30 -3.54 -23.46
CA GLY A 45 -1.86 -4.38 -24.52
C GLY A 45 -1.25 -4.14 -25.91
N GLN A 46 -0.70 -2.95 -26.15
CA GLN A 46 0.04 -2.60 -27.37
C GLN A 46 1.55 -2.94 -27.30
N GLY A 47 2.03 -3.54 -26.20
CA GLY A 47 3.46 -3.81 -25.99
C GLY A 47 4.32 -2.58 -25.66
N LYS A 48 3.71 -1.41 -25.43
CA LYS A 48 4.39 -0.12 -25.21
C LYS A 48 4.73 0.10 -23.73
N MET A 49 5.61 -0.76 -23.20
CA MET A 49 5.92 -0.82 -21.77
C MET A 49 6.54 0.47 -21.19
N GLU A 50 7.40 1.15 -21.94
CA GLU A 50 7.99 2.43 -21.48
C GLU A 50 6.94 3.54 -21.36
N GLU A 51 6.08 3.70 -22.36
CA GLU A 51 4.98 4.66 -22.34
C GLU A 51 4.03 4.38 -21.17
N ALA A 52 3.68 3.09 -20.96
CA ALA A 52 2.85 2.66 -19.83
C ALA A 52 3.48 3.04 -18.48
N ASN A 53 4.79 2.82 -18.33
CA ASN A 53 5.51 3.19 -17.12
C ASN A 53 5.56 4.71 -16.89
N ASN A 54 5.65 5.51 -17.96
CA ASN A 54 5.62 6.97 -17.85
C ASN A 54 4.26 7.48 -17.37
N VAL A 55 3.16 6.91 -17.84
CA VAL A 55 1.82 7.23 -17.31
C VAL A 55 1.68 6.74 -15.86
N LYS A 56 2.19 5.54 -15.53
CA LYS A 56 2.17 5.00 -14.15
C LYS A 56 2.89 5.92 -13.16
N LYS A 57 4.02 6.54 -13.55
CA LYS A 57 4.77 7.50 -12.72
C LYS A 57 3.99 8.78 -12.37
N GLN A 58 2.90 9.08 -13.08
CA GLN A 58 2.03 10.23 -12.83
C GLN A 58 0.90 9.92 -11.83
N LEU A 59 0.65 8.65 -11.54
CA LEU A 59 -0.29 8.25 -10.50
C LEU A 59 0.26 8.67 -9.13
N PRO A 60 -0.62 8.95 -8.15
CA PRO A 60 -0.16 9.23 -6.79
C PRO A 60 0.48 7.98 -6.18
N PHE A 61 1.57 8.20 -5.46
CA PHE A 61 2.23 7.16 -4.67
C PHE A 61 1.89 7.35 -3.20
N TYR A 62 1.63 6.23 -2.52
CA TYR A 62 1.30 6.19 -1.11
C TYR A 62 2.16 5.15 -0.41
N THR A 63 2.51 5.40 0.85
CA THR A 63 3.03 4.37 1.75
C THR A 63 2.08 4.24 2.90
N VAL A 64 1.43 3.09 2.99
CA VAL A 64 0.45 2.83 4.04
C VAL A 64 1.09 2.29 5.32
N THR A 65 2.26 1.63 5.24
CA THR A 65 2.89 0.93 6.37
C THR A 65 3.62 1.84 7.36
N ALA A 66 4.24 2.90 6.85
CA ALA A 66 4.99 3.86 7.66
C ALA A 66 4.74 5.28 7.14
N GLY A 67 4.82 6.25 8.05
CA GLY A 67 4.74 7.67 7.70
C GLY A 67 6.13 8.29 7.64
N TYR A 68 6.29 9.25 6.72
CA TYR A 68 7.57 9.93 6.48
C TYR A 68 7.41 11.45 6.51
N ARG A 69 8.45 12.15 6.97
CA ARG A 69 8.46 13.61 7.08
C ARG A 69 8.83 14.32 5.78
N GLU A 70 9.86 13.85 5.08
CA GLU A 70 10.48 14.57 3.96
C GLU A 70 10.70 13.67 2.75
N LYS A 71 11.30 12.49 2.95
CA LYS A 71 11.59 11.52 1.90
C LYS A 71 11.22 10.12 2.33
N ARG A 72 10.94 9.23 1.37
CA ARG A 72 10.76 7.80 1.63
C ARG A 72 12.10 7.12 1.91
N GLN A 73 12.75 7.48 3.02
CA GLN A 73 14.06 7.01 3.46
C GLN A 73 14.08 6.83 4.99
N ALA A 74 14.97 5.96 5.49
CA ALA A 74 15.00 5.53 6.89
C ALA A 74 15.09 6.69 7.90
N TYR A 75 15.93 7.69 7.65
CA TYR A 75 16.09 8.86 8.54
C TYR A 75 14.83 9.74 8.64
N SER A 76 13.88 9.57 7.73
CA SER A 76 12.69 10.41 7.62
C SER A 76 11.43 9.72 8.14
N VAL A 77 11.53 8.47 8.62
CA VAL A 77 10.40 7.74 9.20
C VAL A 77 9.97 8.38 10.52
N ILE A 78 8.67 8.61 10.68
CA ILE A 78 8.10 9.25 11.87
C ILE A 78 7.01 8.43 12.58
N ARG A 79 6.52 7.36 11.95
CA ARG A 79 5.48 6.49 12.53
C ARG A 79 5.38 5.17 11.77
N TYR A 80 4.74 4.20 12.40
CA TYR A 80 4.29 2.95 11.80
C TYR A 80 2.79 2.82 12.00
N THR A 81 2.06 2.46 10.94
CA THR A 81 0.60 2.39 10.95
C THR A 81 0.08 0.99 11.27
N HIS A 82 0.99 0.01 11.33
CA HIS A 82 0.72 -1.42 11.43
C HIS A 82 -0.05 -2.03 10.25
N ILE A 83 -0.20 -1.29 9.14
CA ILE A 83 -0.80 -1.80 7.91
C ILE A 83 0.28 -2.42 7.04
N THR A 84 0.05 -3.64 6.60
CA THR A 84 0.88 -4.34 5.62
C THR A 84 0.38 -4.04 4.22
N LEU A 85 1.29 -3.73 3.30
CA LEU A 85 0.99 -3.77 1.87
C LEU A 85 1.54 -5.07 1.30
N LEU A 86 0.66 -5.98 0.90
CA LEU A 86 1.03 -7.12 0.07
C LEU A 86 0.95 -6.70 -1.40
N ASP A 87 2.00 -7.03 -2.16
CA ASP A 87 2.08 -6.84 -3.60
C ASP A 87 2.04 -8.21 -4.26
N ILE A 88 0.96 -8.49 -4.98
CA ILE A 88 0.79 -9.72 -5.75
C ILE A 88 0.81 -9.31 -7.21
N ASP A 89 1.89 -9.62 -7.91
CA ASP A 89 2.09 -9.25 -9.32
C ASP A 89 2.03 -10.47 -10.24
N ASP A 90 1.97 -10.20 -11.54
CA ASP A 90 2.13 -11.14 -12.66
C ASP A 90 1.27 -12.41 -12.57
N GLN A 91 0.02 -12.24 -12.16
CA GLN A 91 -0.99 -13.29 -12.14
C GLN A 91 -1.66 -13.45 -13.51
N PRO A 92 -1.88 -14.69 -13.99
CA PRO A 92 -2.72 -14.96 -15.14
C PRO A 92 -4.14 -14.41 -14.97
N GLU A 93 -4.74 -13.93 -16.06
CA GLU A 93 -6.07 -13.30 -16.04
C GLU A 93 -7.14 -14.23 -15.46
N GLU A 94 -7.09 -15.51 -15.82
CA GLU A 94 -8.02 -16.54 -15.37
C GLU A 94 -7.98 -16.79 -13.86
N LYS A 95 -6.89 -16.41 -13.17
CA LYS A 95 -6.74 -16.56 -11.72
C LYS A 95 -7.20 -15.34 -10.92
N LEU A 96 -7.41 -14.19 -11.58
CA LEU A 96 -7.64 -12.92 -10.88
C LEU A 96 -8.92 -12.93 -10.04
N GLU A 97 -10.00 -13.53 -10.54
CA GLU A 97 -11.28 -13.53 -9.82
C GLU A 97 -11.29 -14.52 -8.65
N GLU A 98 -10.68 -15.70 -8.80
CA GLU A 98 -10.49 -16.63 -7.68
C GLU A 98 -9.63 -15.97 -6.58
N LEU A 99 -8.52 -15.35 -6.97
CA LEU A 99 -7.62 -14.67 -6.06
C LEU A 99 -8.30 -13.49 -5.35
N ARG A 100 -9.10 -12.69 -6.08
CA ARG A 100 -9.93 -11.62 -5.50
C ARG A 100 -10.86 -12.17 -4.41
N GLY A 101 -11.52 -13.30 -4.67
CA GLY A 101 -12.40 -13.96 -3.70
C GLY A 101 -11.67 -14.33 -2.41
N LYS A 102 -10.49 -14.95 -2.53
CA LYS A 102 -9.65 -15.30 -1.36
C LYS A 102 -9.19 -14.06 -0.59
N ILE A 103 -8.68 -13.05 -1.29
CA ILE A 103 -8.19 -11.81 -0.67
C ILE A 103 -9.30 -11.12 0.10
N ASN A 104 -10.47 -10.93 -0.54
CA ASN A 104 -11.57 -10.18 0.06
C ASN A 104 -12.33 -10.98 1.14
N GLY A 105 -12.23 -12.31 1.12
CA GLY A 105 -12.78 -13.19 2.14
C GLY A 105 -11.93 -13.28 3.41
N ASP A 106 -10.68 -12.82 3.37
CA ASP A 106 -9.79 -12.83 4.53
C ASP A 106 -10.20 -11.73 5.54
N PRO A 107 -10.40 -12.07 6.83
CA PRO A 107 -10.85 -11.12 7.85
C PRO A 107 -9.84 -10.03 8.20
N ASP A 108 -8.56 -10.20 7.85
CA ASP A 108 -7.50 -9.22 8.07
C ASP A 108 -7.27 -8.30 6.86
N THR A 109 -7.91 -8.57 5.71
CA THR A 109 -7.92 -7.66 4.56
C THR A 109 -8.74 -6.41 4.87
N LEU A 110 -8.08 -5.25 4.83
CA LEU A 110 -8.71 -3.95 4.97
C LEU A 110 -9.25 -3.40 3.65
N ALA A 111 -8.49 -3.59 2.57
CA ALA A 111 -8.86 -3.21 1.22
C ALA A 111 -7.97 -3.96 0.22
N SER A 112 -8.50 -4.20 -0.98
CA SER A 112 -7.73 -4.70 -2.10
C SER A 112 -8.10 -3.97 -3.39
N PHE A 113 -7.16 -3.87 -4.32
CA PHE A 113 -7.41 -3.29 -5.63
C PHE A 113 -6.47 -3.86 -6.67
N LEU A 114 -6.97 -3.95 -7.91
CA LEU A 114 -6.18 -4.41 -9.04
C LEU A 114 -5.07 -3.40 -9.34
N THR A 115 -3.86 -3.88 -9.58
CA THR A 115 -2.73 -3.01 -9.95
C THR A 115 -3.04 -2.28 -11.26
N PRO A 116 -2.44 -1.10 -11.53
CA PRO A 116 -2.74 -0.33 -12.73
C PRO A 116 -2.58 -1.10 -14.05
N LYS A 117 -1.65 -2.07 -14.10
CA LYS A 117 -1.44 -2.95 -15.27
C LYS A 117 -2.52 -4.02 -15.44
N GLY A 118 -3.20 -4.41 -14.36
CA GLY A 118 -4.31 -5.35 -14.42
C GLY A 118 -3.98 -6.80 -14.10
N HIS A 119 -2.71 -7.15 -13.83
CA HIS A 119 -2.27 -8.54 -13.66
C HIS A 119 -1.90 -8.87 -12.21
N GLY A 120 -2.58 -8.26 -11.25
CA GLY A 120 -2.18 -8.42 -9.85
C GLY A 120 -2.98 -7.54 -8.90
N PHE A 121 -2.74 -7.72 -7.61
CA PHE A 121 -3.43 -7.01 -6.54
C PHE A 121 -2.45 -6.35 -5.60
N LYS A 122 -2.81 -5.14 -5.16
CA LYS A 122 -2.31 -4.57 -3.91
C LYS A 122 -3.34 -4.82 -2.83
N VAL A 123 -2.87 -5.31 -1.69
CA VAL A 123 -3.73 -5.64 -0.54
C VAL A 123 -3.23 -4.90 0.69
N PHE A 124 -4.11 -4.15 1.33
CA PHE A 124 -3.88 -3.58 2.64
C PHE A 124 -4.37 -4.56 3.70
N VAL A 125 -3.47 -5.04 4.53
CA VAL A 125 -3.74 -6.03 5.58
C VAL A 125 -3.48 -5.43 6.95
N PHE A 126 -4.29 -5.80 7.93
CA PHE A 126 -4.08 -5.47 9.33
C PHE A 126 -4.36 -6.70 10.17
N LEU A 127 -3.29 -7.38 10.59
CA LEU A 127 -3.39 -8.64 11.34
C LEU A 127 -4.08 -8.42 12.68
N LYS A 128 -5.11 -9.21 12.99
CA LYS A 128 -5.87 -9.10 14.25
C LYS A 128 -5.53 -10.20 15.26
N THR A 129 -4.55 -11.05 14.96
CA THR A 129 -4.11 -12.12 15.86
C THR A 129 -3.68 -11.57 17.24
N ASP A 130 -3.81 -12.39 18.29
CA ASP A 130 -3.39 -12.02 19.64
C ASP A 130 -1.91 -11.63 19.68
N TYR A 131 -1.08 -12.32 18.89
CA TYR A 131 0.34 -12.01 18.77
C TYR A 131 0.57 -10.63 18.14
N ALA A 132 -0.08 -10.31 17.02
CA ALA A 132 0.00 -8.99 16.40
C ALA A 132 -0.48 -7.88 17.34
N THR A 133 -1.54 -8.15 18.10
CA THR A 133 -2.07 -7.21 19.10
C THR A 133 -1.08 -6.96 20.23
N ARG A 134 -0.43 -8.00 20.76
CA ARG A 134 0.63 -7.85 21.77
C ARG A 134 1.84 -7.08 21.22
N LEU A 135 2.32 -7.41 20.03
CA LEU A 135 3.44 -6.70 19.40
C LEU A 135 3.16 -5.21 19.24
N ARG A 136 1.92 -4.84 18.86
CA ARG A 136 1.51 -3.43 18.76
C ARG A 136 1.51 -2.74 20.12
N ALA A 137 1.01 -3.40 21.16
CA ALA A 137 1.02 -2.86 22.51
C ALA A 137 2.45 -2.63 23.01
N THR A 138 3.38 -3.56 22.74
CA THR A 138 4.80 -3.39 23.06
C THR A 138 5.40 -2.19 22.32
N LEU A 139 5.17 -2.06 21.02
CA LEU A 139 5.69 -0.93 20.25
C LEU A 139 5.11 0.41 20.72
N ALA A 140 3.85 0.45 21.15
CA ALA A 140 3.21 1.66 21.67
C ALA A 140 3.76 2.11 23.03
N ALA A 141 4.40 1.22 23.79
CA ALA A 141 5.03 1.53 25.07
C ALA A 141 6.48 2.07 24.91
N GLU A 142 7.04 2.05 23.70
CA GLU A 142 8.40 2.54 23.43
C GLU A 142 8.45 4.08 23.46
N GLU A 143 9.36 4.65 24.24
CA GLU A 143 9.54 6.11 24.33
C GLU A 143 10.05 6.72 23.02
N LYS A 144 10.83 5.96 22.23
CA LYS A 144 11.39 6.40 20.95
C LYS A 144 11.28 5.31 19.90
N VAL A 145 10.49 5.58 18.87
CA VAL A 145 10.30 4.68 17.74
C VAL A 145 11.11 5.17 16.54
N GLY A 146 12.30 4.60 16.36
CA GLY A 146 13.17 4.81 15.20
C GLY A 146 13.03 3.72 14.14
N PHE A 147 13.73 3.89 13.01
CA PHE A 147 13.70 2.92 11.91
C PHE A 147 14.03 1.49 12.34
N SER A 148 15.09 1.29 13.13
CA SER A 148 15.52 -0.04 13.57
C SER A 148 14.49 -0.72 14.49
N THR A 149 13.80 0.03 15.35
CA THR A 149 12.70 -0.49 16.17
C THR A 149 11.54 -0.94 15.29
N LEU A 150 11.19 -0.14 14.27
CA LEU A 150 10.12 -0.46 13.33
C LEU A 150 10.46 -1.64 12.43
N GLU A 151 11.70 -1.76 12.00
CA GLU A 151 12.20 -2.89 11.22
C GLU A 151 12.08 -4.20 12.03
N LYS A 152 12.52 -4.20 13.29
CA LYS A 152 12.37 -5.37 14.18
C LYS A 152 10.91 -5.72 14.43
N HIS A 153 10.06 -4.73 14.71
CA HIS A 153 8.63 -4.95 14.89
C HIS A 153 7.97 -5.51 13.62
N HIS A 154 8.32 -4.98 12.45
CA HIS A 154 7.83 -5.47 11.17
C HIS A 154 8.26 -6.92 10.94
N LEU A 155 9.53 -7.25 11.16
CA LEU A 155 10.04 -8.62 11.02
C LEU A 155 9.33 -9.58 12.00
N ALA A 156 9.16 -9.17 13.26
CA ALA A 156 8.49 -9.99 14.27
C ALA A 156 7.02 -10.27 13.96
N MET A 157 6.34 -9.43 13.18
CA MET A 157 4.94 -9.65 12.79
C MET A 157 4.76 -10.86 11.85
N TYR A 158 5.82 -11.36 11.21
CA TYR A 158 5.73 -12.41 10.18
C TYR A 158 6.71 -13.58 10.36
N ASN A 159 7.59 -13.52 11.37
CA ASN A 159 8.36 -14.67 11.83
C ASN A 159 7.55 -15.47 12.85
#